data_AF-Q11ZB8-F1
#
_entry.id   AF-Q11ZB8-F1
#
_cell.length_a   1.000
_cell.length_b   1.000
_cell.length_c   1.000
_cell.angle_alpha   90.00
_cell.angle_beta   90.00
_cell.angle_gamma   90.00
#
_symmetry.space_group_name_H-M   'P 1'
#
loop_
_entity.id
_entity.type
_entity.pdbx_description
1 polymer ?
#
loop_
_entity_poly.entity_id
_entity_poly.type
_entity_poly.pdbx_seq_one_letter_code
_entity_poly.pdbx_strand_id
1 'polypeptide(L)'
;MWKFIEVTVLIDSLDALVNPRSALLRADQITSVVDVSGAGYADGATTSITTTEPNDSVNSDDEAGGVVRSVRQLFVKDSFQTVRSMLAEALGESGSS
;
A
#
# COMPACT_ATOMS: atom_id res chain seq x y z
N MET A 1 15.84 -0.22 -12.37
CA MET A 1 14.54 -0.09 -13.05
C MET A 1 13.47 -0.15 -11.97
N TRP A 2 12.57 0.85 -11.91
CA TRP A 2 11.49 0.84 -10.91
C TRP A 2 10.46 -0.23 -11.26
N LYS A 3 9.98 -0.94 -10.25
CA LYS A 3 9.04 -2.07 -10.36
C LYS A 3 7.71 -1.62 -9.77
N PHE A 4 6.63 -1.85 -10.51
CA PHE A 4 5.30 -1.36 -10.14
C PHE A 4 4.29 -2.51 -10.13
N ILE A 5 3.27 -2.38 -9.29
CA ILE A 5 2.03 -3.15 -9.36
C ILE A 5 0.88 -2.20 -9.66
N GLU A 6 -0.14 -2.68 -10.37
CA GLU A 6 -1.39 -1.94 -10.59
C GLU A 6 -2.48 -2.49 -9.68
N VAL A 7 -3.18 -1.61 -8.96
CA VAL A 7 -4.26 -1.98 -8.05
C VAL A 7 -5.44 -1.02 -8.20
N THR A 8 -6.64 -1.48 -7.84
CA THR A 8 -7.83 -0.64 -7.74
C THR A 8 -8.01 -0.16 -6.31
N VAL A 9 -7.69 1.11 -6.06
CA VAL A 9 -7.82 1.77 -4.77
C VAL A 9 -9.27 2.22 -4.55
N LEU A 10 -9.81 1.87 -3.39
CA LEU A 10 -11.14 2.24 -2.92
C LEU A 10 -11.06 3.34 -1.85
N ILE A 11 -10.11 3.22 -0.92
CA ILE A 11 -9.88 4.18 0.16
C ILE A 11 -8.39 4.48 0.24
N ASP A 12 -8.04 5.75 0.43
CA ASP A 12 -6.69 6.24 0.56
C ASP A 12 -6.59 7.07 1.84
N SER A 13 -5.68 6.73 2.75
CA SER A 13 -5.57 7.42 4.04
C SER A 13 -5.12 8.87 3.90
N LEU A 14 -4.55 9.26 2.75
CA LEU A 14 -4.07 10.62 2.49
C LEU A 14 -4.94 11.42 1.53
N ASP A 15 -5.93 10.79 0.89
CA ASP A 15 -6.77 11.43 -0.12
C ASP A 15 -8.22 10.95 -0.02
N ALA A 16 -9.15 11.90 0.04
CA ALA A 16 -10.57 11.60 0.08
C ALA A 16 -11.06 11.26 -1.33
N LEU A 17 -11.01 9.98 -1.69
CA LEU A 17 -11.47 9.51 -2.98
C LEU A 17 -13.00 9.57 -3.08
N VAL A 18 -13.50 10.26 -4.10
CA VAL A 18 -14.94 10.31 -4.43
C VAL A 18 -15.37 9.05 -5.20
N ASN A 19 -14.44 8.44 -5.95
CA ASN A 19 -14.66 7.21 -6.71
C ASN A 19 -13.42 6.31 -6.64
N PRO A 20 -13.58 4.98 -6.78
CA PRO A 20 -12.47 4.06 -6.98
C PRO A 20 -11.56 4.46 -8.15
N ARG A 21 -10.26 4.20 -8.04
CA ARG A 21 -9.28 4.48 -9.11
C ARG A 21 -8.23 3.39 -9.25
N SER A 22 -7.74 3.18 -10.46
CA SER A 22 -6.51 2.42 -10.67
C SER A 22 -5.30 3.26 -10.26
N ALA A 23 -4.32 2.63 -9.60
CA ALA A 23 -3.08 3.26 -9.19
C ALA A 23 -1.89 2.32 -9.42
N LEU A 24 -0.80 2.90 -9.91
CA LEU A 24 0.51 2.24 -9.96
C LEU A 24 1.24 2.49 -8.66
N LEU A 25 1.53 1.41 -7.92
CA LEU A 25 2.30 1.45 -6.69
C LEU A 25 3.70 0.92 -6.93
N ARG A 26 4.71 1.61 -6.38
CA ARG A 26 6.09 1.14 -6.39
C ARG A 26 6.22 -0.06 -5.46
N ALA A 27 6.64 -1.19 -5.99
CA ALA A 27 6.73 -2.45 -5.23
C ALA A 27 7.75 -2.35 -4.09
N ASP A 28 8.82 -1.59 -4.27
CA ASP A 28 9.87 -1.36 -3.26
C ASP A 28 9.44 -0.43 -2.11
N GLN A 29 8.31 0.26 -2.23
CA GLN A 29 7.74 1.10 -1.16
C GLN A 29 6.65 0.37 -0.35
N ILE A 30 6.19 -0.80 -0.79
CA ILE A 30 5.17 -1.55 -0.07
C ILE A 30 5.81 -2.25 1.12
N THR A 31 5.37 -1.91 2.33
CA THR A 31 5.91 -2.46 3.58
C THR A 31 5.03 -3.55 4.16
N SER A 32 3.72 -3.50 3.91
CA SER A 32 2.82 -4.58 4.33
C SER A 32 1.62 -4.72 3.40
N VAL A 33 1.15 -5.97 3.28
CA VAL A 33 -0.08 -6.36 2.60
C VAL A 33 -0.88 -7.21 3.57
N VAL A 34 -2.15 -6.88 3.80
CA VAL A 34 -3.01 -7.54 4.80
C VAL A 34 -4.34 -7.89 4.17
N ASP A 35 -4.78 -9.14 4.34
CA ASP A 35 -6.13 -9.58 3.99
C ASP A 35 -7.13 -8.96 4.97
N VAL A 36 -8.07 -8.19 4.44
CA VAL A 36 -9.14 -7.53 5.19
C VAL A 36 -10.53 -7.92 4.71
N SER A 37 -10.64 -8.95 3.88
CA SER A 37 -11.92 -9.42 3.32
C SER A 37 -12.94 -9.79 4.41
N GLY A 38 -12.48 -10.28 5.57
CA GLY A 38 -13.34 -10.61 6.71
C GLY A 38 -13.73 -9.43 7.59
N ALA A 39 -13.16 -8.23 7.40
CA ALA A 39 -13.37 -7.08 8.27
C ALA A 39 -14.61 -6.24 7.90
N GLY A 40 -15.27 -6.53 6.78
CA GLY A 40 -16.55 -5.89 6.42
C GLY A 40 -16.44 -4.40 6.09
N TYR A 41 -15.34 -3.97 5.46
CA TYR A 41 -15.17 -2.59 5.01
C TYR A 41 -16.28 -2.20 4.01
N ALA A 42 -16.87 -1.01 4.21
CA ALA A 42 -18.11 -0.56 3.53
C ALA A 42 -18.02 -0.54 2.00
N ASP A 43 -16.81 -0.38 1.44
CA ASP A 43 -16.59 -0.21 0.01
C ASP A 43 -16.16 -1.51 -0.71
N GLY A 44 -16.24 -2.66 -0.04
CA GLY A 44 -15.86 -3.95 -0.62
C GLY A 44 -14.36 -4.15 -0.78
N ALA A 45 -13.56 -3.43 0.02
CA ALA A 45 -12.12 -3.65 0.09
C ALA A 45 -11.79 -5.03 0.63
N THR A 46 -10.87 -5.70 -0.03
CA THR A 46 -10.44 -7.06 0.34
C THR A 46 -9.00 -7.09 0.84
N THR A 47 -8.19 -6.08 0.49
CA THR A 47 -6.78 -5.99 0.89
C THR A 47 -6.43 -4.60 1.35
N SER A 48 -5.61 -4.50 2.40
CA SER A 48 -4.95 -3.27 2.84
C SER A 48 -3.48 -3.32 2.46
N ILE A 49 -2.99 -2.27 1.82
CA ILE A 49 -1.58 -2.07 1.44
C ILE A 49 -1.04 -0.87 2.22
N THR A 50 0.12 -1.02 2.84
CA THR A 50 0.84 0.10 3.47
C THR A 50 2.07 0.41 2.65
N THR A 51 2.26 1.70 2.32
CA THR A 51 3.46 2.19 1.64
C THR A 51 4.25 3.15 2.53
N THR A 52 5.57 3.11 2.41
CA THR A 52 6.44 4.18 2.92
C THR A 52 6.43 5.34 1.96
N GLU A 53 6.05 6.52 2.46
CA GLU A 53 6.17 7.76 1.70
C GLU A 53 7.57 8.34 1.89
N PRO A 54 8.14 9.03 0.87
CA PRO A 54 9.46 9.64 0.97
C PRO A 54 9.50 10.87 1.89
N ASN A 55 8.35 11.36 2.34
CA ASN A 55 8.22 12.56 3.17
C ASN A 55 8.21 12.20 4.65
N ASP A 56 9.33 11.70 5.14
CA ASP A 56 9.59 11.65 6.57
C ASP A 56 9.58 13.09 7.11
N SER A 57 8.80 13.35 8.16
CA SER A 57 8.80 14.63 8.85
C SER A 57 9.52 14.47 10.19
N VAL A 58 10.38 15.44 10.52
CA VAL A 58 10.92 15.53 11.87
C VAL A 58 9.82 16.11 12.74
N ASN A 59 9.42 15.41 13.79
CA ASN A 59 8.49 15.96 14.76
C ASN A 59 9.18 17.13 15.48
N SER A 60 8.79 18.35 15.15
CA SER A 60 9.34 19.56 15.75
C SER A 60 8.90 19.76 17.22
N ASP A 61 7.92 19.00 17.68
CA ASP A 61 7.39 19.07 19.05
C ASP A 61 8.05 18.05 20.00
N ASP A 62 8.93 17.18 19.48
CA ASP A 62 9.68 16.23 20.28
C ASP A 62 11.14 16.71 20.42
N GLU A 63 11.56 17.08 21.63
CA GLU A 63 12.94 17.53 21.92
C GLU A 63 14.01 16.48 21.51
N ALA A 64 13.61 15.22 21.32
CA ALA A 64 14.48 14.14 20.86
C ALA A 64 14.71 14.10 19.32
N GLY A 65 13.98 14.90 18.53
CA GLY A 65 14.11 14.91 17.06
C GLY A 65 13.61 13.64 16.37
N GLY A 66 12.53 13.04 16.90
CA GLY A 66 11.94 11.82 16.36
C GLY A 66 11.49 11.97 14.90
N VAL A 67 11.94 11.06 14.03
CA VAL A 67 11.48 10.99 12.63
C VAL A 67 10.13 10.30 12.59
N VAL A 68 9.09 11.04 12.20
CA VAL A 68 7.77 10.49 11.88
C VAL A 68 7.81 10.04 10.43
N ARG A 69 7.81 8.72 10.24
CA ARG A 69 7.68 8.15 8.90
C ARG A 69 6.26 8.34 8.41
N SER A 70 6.08 9.06 7.31
CA SER A 70 4.78 9.16 6.65
C SER A 70 4.43 7.80 6.06
N VAL A 71 3.41 7.16 6.64
CA VAL A 71 2.83 5.93 6.11
C VAL A 71 1.54 6.27 5.38
N ARG A 72 1.33 5.63 4.23
CA ARG A 72 0.07 5.72 3.50
C ARG A 72 -0.57 4.34 3.46
N GLN A 73 -1.84 4.28 3.78
CA GLN A 73 -2.63 3.06 3.76
C GLN A 73 -3.66 3.14 2.64
N LEU A 74 -3.67 2.10 1.80
CA LEU A 74 -4.56 1.96 0.66
C LEU A 74 -5.41 0.72 0.88
N PHE A 75 -6.73 0.89 0.87
CA PHE A 75 -7.66 -0.22 0.83
C PHE A 75 -8.04 -0.47 -0.62
N VAL A 76 -7.79 -1.68 -1.09
CA VAL A 76 -7.91 -2.04 -2.51
C VAL A 76 -8.93 -3.15 -2.72
N LYS A 77 -9.50 -3.16 -3.91
CA LYS A 77 -10.47 -4.18 -4.34
C LYS A 77 -9.80 -5.54 -4.59
N ASP A 78 -8.56 -5.51 -5.08
CA ASP A 78 -7.77 -6.68 -5.43
C ASP A 78 -7.54 -7.58 -4.21
N SER A 79 -7.65 -8.90 -4.42
CA SER A 79 -7.50 -9.88 -3.34
C SER A 79 -6.06 -9.93 -2.81
N PHE A 80 -5.90 -10.39 -1.57
CA PHE A 80 -4.60 -10.54 -0.94
C PHE A 80 -3.65 -11.41 -1.78
N GLN A 81 -4.17 -12.50 -2.33
CA GLN A 81 -3.40 -13.42 -3.18
C GLN A 81 -2.98 -12.76 -4.49
N THR A 82 -3.86 -11.96 -5.12
CA THR A 82 -3.57 -11.21 -6.33
C THR A 82 -2.44 -10.21 -6.08
N VAL A 83 -2.57 -9.38 -5.04
CA VAL A 83 -1.55 -8.39 -4.67
C VAL A 83 -0.22 -9.07 -4.36
N ARG A 84 -0.21 -10.16 -3.58
CA ARG A 84 1.02 -10.92 -3.29
C ARG A 84 1.69 -11.48 -4.54
N SER A 85 0.91 -11.98 -5.50
CA SER A 85 1.43 -12.51 -6.76
C SER A 85 2.05 -11.41 -7.61
N MET A 86 1.38 -10.27 -7.72
CA MET A 86 1.91 -9.08 -8.40
C MET A 86 3.20 -8.57 -7.77
N LEU A 87 3.29 -8.51 -6.43
CA LEU A 87 4.53 -8.14 -5.74
C LEU A 87 5.67 -9.12 -6.01
N ALA A 88 5.40 -10.43 -5.95
CA ALA A 88 6.43 -11.45 -6.19
C ALA A 88 6.98 -11.35 -7.61
N GLU A 89 6.11 -11.20 -8.62
CA GLU A 89 6.50 -10.99 -10.01
C GLU A 89 7.29 -9.68 -10.16
N ALA A 90 6.77 -8.59 -9.61
CA ALA A 90 7.41 -7.28 -9.67
C ALA A 90 8.80 -7.33 -9.05
N LEU A 91 8.98 -7.95 -7.87
CA LEU A 91 10.26 -8.04 -7.16
C LEU A 91 11.21 -9.08 -7.75
N GLY A 92 10.72 -10.02 -8.57
CA GLY A 92 11.52 -11.08 -9.18
C GLY A 92 11.75 -12.25 -8.22
N GLU A 93 10.83 -12.46 -7.28
CA GLU A 93 10.82 -13.60 -6.34
C GLU A 93 10.10 -14.83 -6.93
N SER A 94 9.83 -14.83 -8.24
CA SER A 94 9.37 -16.02 -8.96
C SER A 94 10.47 -17.08 -8.89
N GLY A 95 10.26 -18.09 -8.04
CA GLY A 95 11.22 -19.16 -7.78
C GLY A 95 11.84 -19.71 -9.06
N SER A 96 13.16 -19.83 -9.01
CA SER A 96 13.94 -20.75 -9.83
C SER A 96 13.24 -22.10 -9.85
N SER A 97 12.79 -22.51 -11.02
CA SER A 97 12.37 -23.89 -11.29
C SER A 97 13.60 -24.79 -11.43
#